data_AF-A0AAW2R7A5-F1
#
_entry.id   AF-A0AAW2R7A5-F1
#
_cell.length_a   1.000
_cell.length_b   1.000
_cell.length_c   1.000
_cell.angle_alpha   90.00
_cell.angle_beta   90.00
_cell.angle_gamma   90.00
#
_symmetry.space_group_name_H-M   'P 1'
#
loop_
_entity.id
_entity.type
_entity.pdbx_description
1 polymer ?
#
loop_
_entity_poly.entity_id
_entity_poly.type
_entity_poly.pdbx_seq_one_letter_code
_entity_poly.pdbx_strand_id
1 'polypeptide(L)'
;MGSTVCELFWISYILQEFGISVSSPIPFHCDNKAAIHITENPVFHERTKHLDIDCHLVRDHFKRGFILPRHIPSAQQVVDLFTKTLPCSV
;
A
#
# COMPACT_ATOMS: atom_id res chain seq x y z
N MET A 1 1.95 -3.70 -3.21
CA MET A 1 1.17 -2.47 -2.95
C MET A 1 -0.25 -2.60 -3.46
N GLY A 2 -0.48 -2.93 -4.74
CA GLY A 2 -1.83 -3.07 -5.31
C GLY A 2 -2.74 -4.04 -4.55
N SER A 3 -2.27 -5.26 -4.30
CA SER A 3 -3.00 -6.27 -3.50
C SER A 3 -3.40 -5.76 -2.11
N THR A 4 -2.48 -5.12 -1.39
CA THR A 4 -2.74 -4.58 -0.05
C THR A 4 -3.80 -3.48 -0.06
N VAL A 5 -3.85 -2.63 -1.10
CA VAL A 5 -4.90 -1.62 -1.25
C VAL A 5 -6.25 -2.26 -1.56
N CYS A 6 -6.29 -3.32 -2.39
CA CYS A 6 -7.50 -4.12 -2.60
C CYS A 6 -8.00 -4.74 -1.29
N GLU A 7 -7.12 -5.38 -0.52
CA GLU A 7 -7.46 -5.99 0.77
C GLU A 7 -7.99 -4.93 1.75
N LEU A 8 -7.35 -3.75 1.80
CA LEU A 8 -7.80 -2.64 2.64
C LEU A 8 -9.19 -2.15 2.24
N PHE A 9 -9.46 -2.05 0.94
CA PHE A 9 -10.78 -1.70 0.41
C PHE A 9 -11.83 -2.74 0.81
N TRP A 10 -11.54 -4.03 0.63
CA TRP A 10 -12.45 -5.11 1.01
C TRP A 10 -12.72 -5.15 2.52
N ILE A 11 -11.70 -5.01 3.36
CA ILE A 11 -11.86 -4.96 4.81
C ILE A 11 -12.69 -3.73 5.21
N SER A 12 -12.43 -2.57 4.61
CA SER A 12 -13.18 -1.35 4.89
C SER A 12 -14.65 -1.48 4.50
N TYR A 13 -14.92 -2.11 3.35
CA TYR A 13 -16.26 -2.39 2.87
C TYR A 13 -17.01 -3.32 3.84
N ILE A 14 -16.39 -4.43 4.25
CA ILE A 14 -17.00 -5.39 5.19
C ILE A 14 -17.27 -4.72 6.54
N LEU A 15 -16.34 -3.90 7.06
CA LEU A 15 -16.53 -3.17 8.31
C LEU A 15 -17.73 -2.20 8.23
N GLN A 16 -17.89 -1.51 7.10
CA GLN A 16 -19.05 -0.64 6.88
C GLN A 16 -20.36 -1.41 6.84
N GLU A 17 -20.40 -2.60 6.25
CA GLU A 17 -21.59 -3.47 6.26
C GLU A 17 -21.98 -3.90 7.70
N PHE A 18 -21.00 -4.03 8.60
CA PHE A 18 -21.24 -4.26 10.03
C PHE A 18 -21.59 -2.97 10.81
N GLY A 19 -21.72 -1.82 10.15
CA GLY A 19 -22.01 -0.54 10.78
C GLY A 19 -20.81 0.11 11.46
N ILE A 20 -19.58 -0.37 11.21
CA ILE A 20 -18.35 0.18 11.77
C ILE A 20 -17.80 1.23 10.80
N SER A 21 -17.69 2.47 11.26
CA SER A 21 -17.11 3.55 10.47
C SER A 21 -15.59 3.41 10.38
N VAL A 22 -15.06 3.49 9.16
CA VAL A 22 -13.62 3.48 8.89
C VAL A 22 -13.17 4.89 8.57
N SER A 23 -12.16 5.38 9.30
CA SER A 23 -11.60 6.72 9.08
C SER A 23 -10.76 6.76 7.80
N SER A 24 -11.02 7.75 6.95
CA SER A 24 -10.27 8.01 5.71
C SER A 24 -9.54 9.36 5.81
N PRO A 25 -8.29 9.49 5.33
CA PRO A 25 -7.49 8.46 4.65
C PRO A 25 -6.87 7.46 5.64
N ILE A 26 -6.82 6.19 5.23
CA ILE A 26 -6.21 5.13 6.03
C ILE A 26 -4.68 5.19 5.86
N PRO A 27 -3.90 5.26 6.96
CA PRO A 27 -2.44 5.22 6.87
C PRO A 27 -1.95 3.89 6.30
N PHE A 28 -1.17 3.95 5.22
CA PHE A 28 -0.63 2.79 4.53
C PHE A 28 0.90 2.84 4.59
N HIS A 29 1.52 1.93 5.36
CA HIS A 29 2.96 1.94 5.58
C HIS A 29 3.71 1.14 4.51
N CYS A 30 4.79 1.70 3.97
CA CYS A 30 5.68 0.99 3.04
C CYS A 30 7.14 1.46 3.19
N ASP A 31 8.09 0.53 3.06
CA ASP A 31 9.52 0.80 3.10
C ASP A 31 10.13 1.21 1.75
N ASN A 32 9.41 0.98 0.65
CA ASN A 32 9.85 1.39 -0.68
C ASN A 32 9.49 2.85 -0.98
N LYS A 33 10.46 3.75 -0.79
CA LYS A 33 10.32 5.18 -1.13
C LYS A 33 9.97 5.42 -2.59
N ALA A 34 10.51 4.62 -3.53
CA ALA A 34 10.20 4.80 -4.95
C ALA A 34 8.73 4.55 -5.23
N ALA A 35 8.15 3.48 -4.65
CA ALA A 35 6.74 3.16 -4.80
C ALA A 35 5.81 4.23 -4.20
N ILE A 36 6.21 4.88 -3.10
CA ILE A 36 5.50 6.05 -2.55
C ILE A 36 5.56 7.22 -3.55
N HIS A 37 6.76 7.54 -4.06
CA HIS A 37 6.92 8.65 -5.02
C HIS A 37 6.12 8.43 -6.31
N ILE A 38 6.05 7.19 -6.80
CA ILE A 38 5.25 6.82 -7.97
C ILE A 38 3.77 7.00 -7.66
N THR A 39 3.31 6.64 -6.47
CA THR A 39 1.92 6.84 -6.04
C THR A 39 1.56 8.33 -6.00
N GLU A 40 2.45 9.18 -5.47
CA GLU A 40 2.20 10.62 -5.32
C GLU A 40 2.37 11.41 -6.63
N ASN A 41 3.30 11.02 -7.50
CA ASN A 41 3.67 11.78 -8.70
C ASN A 41 3.32 11.03 -9.99
N PRO A 42 2.37 11.55 -10.80
CA PRO A 42 1.96 10.91 -12.06
C PRO A 42 2.98 11.03 -13.20
N VAL A 43 4.03 11.84 -13.04
CA VAL A 43 5.02 12.12 -14.09
C VAL A 43 6.04 10.98 -14.24
N PHE A 44 6.22 10.13 -13.22
CA PHE A 44 7.07 8.94 -13.32
C PHE A 44 6.36 7.85 -14.14
N HIS A 45 6.65 7.84 -15.44
CA HIS A 45 6.29 6.76 -16.37
C HIS A 45 7.34 5.66 -16.21
N GLU A 46 7.17 4.78 -15.23
CA GLU A 46 8.02 3.60 -15.11
C GLU A 46 7.78 2.69 -16.32
N ARG A 47 8.84 2.31 -17.03
CA ARG A 47 8.82 1.51 -18.27
C ARG A 47 8.43 0.04 -18.04
N THR A 48 7.45 -0.25 -17.18
CA THR A 48 7.16 -1.62 -16.71
C THR A 48 5.67 -1.91 -16.80
N LYS A 49 5.23 -2.41 -17.96
CA LYS A 49 3.81 -2.64 -18.34
C LYS A 49 2.97 -3.47 -17.36
N HIS A 50 3.59 -4.24 -16.46
CA HIS A 50 2.90 -5.02 -15.41
C HIS A 50 2.75 -4.28 -14.07
N LEU A 51 3.55 -3.25 -13.81
CA LEU A 51 3.47 -2.41 -12.61
C LEU A 51 2.40 -1.31 -12.76
N ASP A 52 2.00 -1.02 -14.00
CA ASP A 52 1.07 0.05 -14.34
C ASP A 52 -0.31 -0.13 -13.68
N ILE A 53 -0.89 -1.33 -13.73
CA ILE A 53 -2.25 -1.56 -13.20
C ILE A 53 -2.27 -1.38 -11.68
N ASP A 54 -1.32 -1.98 -10.96
CA ASP A 54 -1.20 -1.85 -9.52
C ASP A 54 -0.91 -0.39 -9.11
N CYS A 55 -0.03 0.29 -9.84
CA CYS A 55 0.24 1.71 -9.59
C CYS A 55 -0.97 2.59 -9.87
N HIS A 56 -1.74 2.33 -10.93
CA HIS A 56 -2.95 3.08 -11.24
C HIS A 56 -4.00 2.91 -10.15
N LEU A 57 -4.23 1.68 -9.69
CA LEU A 57 -5.16 1.41 -8.60
C LEU A 57 -4.75 2.17 -7.33
N VAL A 58 -3.51 2.00 -6.88
CA VAL A 58 -3.01 2.63 -5.65
C VAL A 58 -3.09 4.16 -5.76
N ARG A 59 -2.72 4.71 -6.92
CA ARG A 59 -2.77 6.16 -7.20
C ARG A 59 -4.20 6.69 -7.23
N ASP A 60 -5.15 5.95 -7.80
CA ASP A 60 -6.56 6.34 -7.81
C ASP A 60 -7.14 6.37 -6.40
N HIS A 61 -6.82 5.39 -5.57
CA HIS A 61 -7.22 5.38 -4.16
C HIS A 61 -6.55 6.49 -3.34
N PHE A 62 -5.29 6.81 -3.62
CA PHE A 62 -4.60 7.96 -3.03
C PHE A 62 -5.28 9.28 -3.41
N LYS A 63 -5.55 9.49 -4.71
CA LYS A 63 -6.23 10.70 -5.22
C LYS A 63 -7.65 10.87 -4.68
N ARG A 64 -8.36 9.77 -4.44
CA ARG A 64 -9.69 9.76 -3.79
C ARG A 64 -9.61 10.03 -2.28
N GLY A 65 -8.43 10.10 -1.69
CA GLY A 65 -8.22 10.28 -0.25
C GLY A 65 -8.59 9.04 0.56
N PHE A 66 -8.60 7.85 -0.05
CA PHE A 66 -8.87 6.57 0.63
C PHE A 66 -7.66 6.10 1.44
N ILE A 67 -6.46 6.26 0.90
CA ILE A 67 -5.20 5.86 1.53
C ILE A 67 -4.25 7.05 1.66
N LEU A 68 -3.38 6.99 2.68
CA LEU A 68 -2.25 7.89 2.85
C LEU A 68 -0.96 7.06 2.99
N PRO A 69 -0.19 6.91 1.90
CA PRO A 69 1.11 6.25 1.95
C PRO A 69 2.04 6.96 2.94
N ARG A 70 2.70 6.19 3.80
CA ARG A 70 3.71 6.67 4.75
C ARG A 70 4.94 5.78 4.67
N HIS A 71 6.10 6.40 4.56
CA HIS A 71 7.34 5.67 4.60
C HIS A 71 7.60 5.11 6.00
N ILE A 72 8.00 3.84 6.08
CA ILE A 72 8.52 3.20 7.29
C ILE A 72 9.88 2.56 6.98
N PRO A 73 10.92 2.67 7.83
CA PRO A 73 12.15 1.93 7.62
C PRO A 73 11.89 0.41 7.58
N SER A 74 12.57 -0.35 6.71
CA SER A 74 12.41 -1.81 6.63
C SER A 74 12.63 -2.51 7.97
N ALA A 75 13.54 -2.01 8.82
CA ALA A 75 13.77 -2.54 10.17
C ALA A 75 12.55 -2.42 11.11
N GLN A 76 11.59 -1.54 10.80
CA GLN A 76 10.36 -1.32 11.55
C GLN A 76 9.13 -1.89 10.83
N GLN A 77 9.31 -2.48 9.64
CA GLN A 77 8.24 -3.12 8.90
C GLN A 77 7.95 -4.50 9.51
N VAL A 78 7.06 -4.56 10.50
CA VAL A 78 6.71 -5.81 11.21
C VAL A 78 6.23 -6.91 10.27
N VAL A 79 5.65 -6.54 9.12
CA VAL A 79 5.23 -7.48 8.06
C VAL A 79 6.40 -8.29 7.50
N ASP A 80 7.63 -7.79 7.57
CA ASP A 80 8.82 -8.51 7.14
C ASP A 80 9.04 -9.79 7.95
N LEU A 81 8.64 -9.80 9.23
CA LEU A 81 8.69 -11.01 10.06
C LEU A 81 7.81 -12.14 9.50
N PHE A 82 6.70 -11.77 8.85
CA PHE A 82 5.72 -12.72 8.32
C PHE A 82 5.93 -13.04 6.83
N THR A 83 6.72 -12.23 6.12
CA THR A 83 6.89 -12.36 4.65
C THR A 83 8.32 -12.71 4.25
N LYS A 84 9.33 -12.44 5.08
CA LYS A 84 10.73 -12.83 4.82
C LYS A 84 11.06 -14.13 5.52
N THR A 85 11.85 -14.97 4.86
CA THR A 85 12.43 -16.15 5.48
C THR A 85 13.43 -15.74 6.55
N LEU A 86 13.49 -16.51 7.65
CA LEU A 86 14.47 -16.27 8.70
C LEU A 86 15.89 -16.47 8.13
N PRO A 87 16.86 -15.62 8.50
CA PRO A 87 18.24 -15.84 8.12
C PRO A 87 18.72 -17.19 8.69
N CYS A 88 19.23 -18.05 7.82
CA CYS A 88 19.85 -19.30 8.24
C CYS A 88 21.16 -18.96 8.96
N SER A 89 21.21 -19.15 10.27
CA SER A 89 22.44 -19.04 11.05
C SER A 89 23.33 -20.24 10.75
N VAL A 90 24.39 -20.03 9.95
CA VAL A 90 25.51 -20.99 9.79
C VAL A 90 26.63 -20.60 10.73
#